data_AF-A0A5T9GA87-F1
#
_entry.id   AF-A0A5T9GA87-F1
#
_cell.length_a   1.000
_cell.length_b   1.000
_cell.length_c   1.000
_cell.angle_alpha   90.00
_cell.angle_beta   90.00
_cell.angle_gamma   90.00
#
_symmetry.space_group_name_H-M   'P 1'
#
loop_
_entity.id
_entity.type
_entity.pdbx_description
1 polymer ?
#
loop_
_entity_poly.entity_id
_entity_poly.type
_entity_poly.pdbx_seq_one_letter_code
_entity_poly.pdbx_strand_id
1 'polypeptide(L)'
;SLFLDRIKLASAILVVSYSFFLCSIYGATLKNNDDYSDFIAQSVSNIITKDSNESTYKVIISGSRPLSIKTRMAFNSIPFMKILAPNYMTQGSSWGIADLSRYIDMAFVPDSQRYIEDKCNWEAIDKGSVYHVLKKDNLYMVDFNYRSCG
;
A
#
# COMPACT_ATOMS: atom_id res chain seq x y z
N SER A 1 21.50 -0.90 -47.36
CA SER A 1 20.44 -1.08 -48.37
C SER A 1 19.18 -0.45 -47.81
N LEU A 2 18.32 0.12 -48.66
CA LEU A 2 17.07 0.78 -48.26
C LEU A 2 16.20 -0.09 -47.34
N PHE A 3 16.28 -1.41 -47.51
CA PHE A 3 15.58 -2.40 -46.68
C PHE A 3 16.06 -2.42 -45.22
N LEU A 4 17.38 -2.40 -44.98
CA LEU A 4 17.94 -2.37 -43.63
C LEU A 4 17.57 -1.08 -42.88
N ASP A 5 17.53 0.05 -43.58
CA ASP A 5 17.20 1.34 -42.96
C ASP A 5 15.72 1.41 -42.55
N ARG A 6 14.82 0.81 -43.36
CA ARG A 6 13.39 0.67 -43.00
C ARG A 6 13.20 -0.23 -41.77
N ILE A 7 13.94 -1.32 -41.67
CA ILE A 7 13.89 -2.20 -40.49
C ILE A 7 14.37 -1.45 -39.24
N LYS A 8 15.49 -0.73 -39.32
CA LYS A 8 16.00 0.06 -38.19
C LYS A 8 14.97 1.09 -37.71
N LEU A 9 14.34 1.80 -38.63
CA LEU A 9 13.30 2.79 -38.31
C LEU A 9 12.08 2.13 -37.65
N ALA A 10 11.58 1.02 -38.21
CA ALA A 10 10.46 0.29 -37.64
C ALA A 10 10.77 -0.22 -36.22
N SER A 11 11.97 -0.79 -36.01
CA SER A 11 12.43 -1.24 -34.70
C SER A 11 12.53 -0.08 -33.70
N ALA A 12 13.05 1.08 -34.12
CA ALA A 12 13.12 2.26 -33.27
C ALA A 12 11.73 2.75 -32.85
N ILE A 13 10.78 2.80 -33.80
CA ILE A 13 9.38 3.15 -33.51
C ILE A 13 8.79 2.17 -32.49
N LEU A 14 8.96 0.86 -32.69
CA LEU A 14 8.45 -0.16 -31.77
C LEU A 14 9.04 -0.02 -30.37
N VAL A 15 10.35 0.20 -30.24
CA VAL A 15 11.00 0.37 -28.93
C VAL A 15 10.50 1.62 -28.22
N VAL A 16 10.38 2.73 -28.94
CA VAL A 16 9.89 4.00 -28.38
C VAL A 16 8.43 3.86 -27.95
N SER A 17 7.56 3.34 -28.82
CA SER A 17 6.14 3.11 -28.49
C SER A 17 5.97 2.16 -27.32
N TYR A 18 6.75 1.08 -27.25
CA TYR A 18 6.71 0.16 -26.13
C TYR A 18 7.16 0.82 -24.83
N SER A 19 8.16 1.69 -24.87
CA SER A 19 8.62 2.46 -23.70
C SER A 19 7.51 3.38 -23.18
N PHE A 20 6.82 4.11 -24.06
CA PHE A 20 5.67 4.93 -23.67
C PHE A 20 4.52 4.10 -23.08
N PHE A 21 4.24 2.93 -23.67
CA PHE A 21 3.26 1.99 -23.14
C PHE A 21 3.64 1.54 -21.72
N LEU A 22 4.89 1.15 -21.48
CA LEU A 22 5.35 0.76 -20.15
C LEU A 22 5.27 1.90 -19.14
N CYS A 23 5.66 3.12 -19.51
CA CYS A 23 5.52 4.30 -18.66
C CYS A 23 4.06 4.57 -18.31
N SER A 24 3.14 4.40 -19.26
CA SER A 24 1.71 4.56 -19.04
C SER A 24 1.17 3.54 -18.05
N ILE A 25 1.51 2.26 -18.20
CA ILE A 25 1.11 1.22 -17.24
C ILE A 25 1.73 1.47 -15.87
N TYR A 26 2.99 1.88 -15.80
CA TYR A 26 3.66 2.22 -14.55
C TYR A 26 2.95 3.36 -13.82
N GLY A 27 2.71 4.48 -14.49
CA GLY A 27 1.99 5.62 -13.90
C GLY A 27 0.57 5.25 -13.48
N ALA A 28 -0.16 4.46 -14.27
CA ALA A 28 -1.47 3.97 -13.90
C ALA A 28 -1.41 3.03 -12.67
N THR A 29 -0.37 2.21 -12.56
CA THR A 29 -0.18 1.30 -11.43
C THR A 29 0.11 2.04 -10.14
N LEU A 30 1.00 3.04 -10.18
CA LEU A 30 1.26 3.94 -9.06
C LEU A 30 -0.02 4.63 -8.61
N LYS A 31 -0.75 5.26 -9.53
CA LYS A 31 -2.01 5.92 -9.22
C LYS A 31 -3.03 4.98 -8.58
N ASN A 32 -3.22 3.78 -9.12
CA ASN A 32 -4.15 2.81 -8.53
C ASN A 32 -3.70 2.33 -7.13
N ASN A 33 -2.38 2.30 -6.87
CA ASN A 33 -1.85 1.98 -5.54
C ASN A 33 -2.11 3.13 -4.56
N ASP A 34 -1.86 4.37 -4.99
CA ASP A 34 -2.06 5.58 -4.18
C ASP A 34 -3.54 5.77 -3.87
N ASP A 35 -4.42 5.72 -4.87
CA ASP A 35 -5.88 5.85 -4.69
C ASP A 35 -6.42 4.81 -3.68
N TYR A 36 -5.89 3.58 -3.72
CA TYR A 36 -6.32 2.53 -2.79
C TYR A 36 -5.66 2.69 -1.41
N SER A 37 -4.48 3.30 -1.31
CA SER A 37 -3.84 3.63 -0.04
C SER A 37 -4.61 4.75 0.64
N ASP A 38 -4.99 5.78 -0.10
CA ASP A 38 -5.80 6.92 0.35
C ASP A 38 -7.15 6.46 0.91
N PHE A 39 -7.83 5.57 0.19
CA PHE A 39 -9.09 4.96 0.66
C PHE A 39 -8.92 4.30 2.04
N ILE A 40 -7.88 3.49 2.22
CA ILE A 40 -7.64 2.79 3.49
C ILE A 40 -7.21 3.78 4.56
N ALA A 41 -6.30 4.69 4.25
CA ALA A 41 -5.79 5.67 5.19
C ALA A 41 -6.93 6.55 5.73
N GLN A 42 -7.77 7.08 4.85
CA GLN A 42 -8.94 7.86 5.24
C GLN A 42 -9.91 7.05 6.12
N SER A 43 -10.17 5.79 5.75
CA SER A 43 -11.07 4.92 6.51
C SER A 43 -10.52 4.59 7.91
N VAL A 44 -9.23 4.26 8.01
CA VAL A 44 -8.53 4.03 9.29
C VAL A 44 -8.54 5.28 10.14
N SER A 45 -8.21 6.43 9.57
CA SER A 45 -8.18 7.71 10.29
C SER A 45 -9.54 8.07 10.87
N ASN A 46 -10.63 7.83 10.14
CA ASN A 46 -11.98 8.04 10.65
C ASN A 46 -12.32 7.11 11.83
N ILE A 47 -11.88 5.85 11.79
CA ILE A 47 -12.06 4.91 12.90
C ILE A 47 -11.31 5.39 14.14
N ILE A 48 -10.03 5.76 13.98
CA ILE A 48 -9.16 6.18 15.08
C ILE A 48 -9.65 7.48 15.73
N THR A 49 -10.00 8.48 14.92
CA THR A 49 -10.48 9.80 15.41
C THR A 49 -11.89 9.74 16.01
N LYS A 50 -12.68 8.71 15.69
CA LYS A 50 -13.97 8.46 16.36
C LYS A 50 -13.77 7.77 17.71
N ASP A 51 -12.75 6.93 17.82
CA ASP A 51 -12.44 6.16 19.02
C ASP A 51 -11.71 7.00 20.10
N SER A 52 -10.92 8.00 19.69
CA SER A 52 -10.18 8.88 20.60
C SER A 52 -10.10 10.32 20.08
N ASN A 53 -10.01 11.28 21.02
CA ASN A 53 -9.85 12.71 20.75
C ASN A 53 -8.40 13.19 20.95
N GLU A 54 -7.42 12.28 20.80
CA GLU A 54 -6.01 12.64 20.92
C GLU A 54 -5.57 13.59 19.79
N SER A 55 -4.60 14.45 20.09
CA SER A 55 -3.98 15.31 19.08
C SER A 55 -2.92 14.59 18.26
N THR A 56 -2.44 13.43 18.71
CA THR A 56 -1.39 12.67 18.04
C THR A 56 -1.57 11.19 18.36
N TYR A 57 -1.56 10.35 17.32
CA TYR A 57 -1.88 8.93 17.42
C TYR A 57 -0.64 8.08 17.19
N LYS A 58 -0.52 6.97 17.92
CA LYS A 58 0.47 5.94 17.64
C LYS A 58 -0.19 4.88 16.78
N VAL A 59 0.26 4.73 15.54
CA VAL A 59 -0.30 3.72 14.62
C VAL A 59 0.82 2.89 14.01
N ILE A 60 0.62 1.57 14.01
CA ILE A 60 1.51 0.59 13.39
C ILE A 60 0.75 -0.24 12.36
N ILE A 61 1.48 -0.83 11.41
CA ILE A 61 0.93 -1.68 10.35
C ILE A 61 1.43 -3.11 10.54
N SER A 62 0.51 -4.08 10.58
CA SER A 62 0.82 -5.51 10.53
C SER A 62 0.47 -6.09 9.16
N GLY A 63 1.39 -6.89 8.61
CA GLY A 63 1.21 -7.51 7.30
C GLY A 63 1.35 -6.53 6.12
N SER A 64 0.78 -6.91 4.99
CA SER A 64 0.84 -6.11 3.75
C SER A 64 -0.56 -5.89 3.23
N ARG A 65 -0.88 -4.64 2.88
CA ARG A 65 -2.16 -4.31 2.25
C ARG A 65 -2.42 -5.22 1.03
N PRO A 66 -3.62 -5.77 0.84
CA PRO A 66 -3.93 -6.50 -0.38
C PRO A 66 -3.80 -5.59 -1.60
N LEU A 67 -3.50 -6.15 -2.77
CA LEU A 67 -3.48 -5.38 -4.00
C LEU A 67 -4.89 -5.01 -4.45
N SER A 68 -5.07 -3.79 -4.97
CA SER A 68 -6.28 -3.44 -5.69
C SER A 68 -6.48 -4.38 -6.88
N ILE A 69 -7.74 -4.57 -7.30
CA ILE A 69 -8.05 -5.43 -8.45
C ILE A 69 -7.27 -4.98 -9.69
N LYS A 70 -7.19 -3.67 -9.94
CA LYS A 70 -6.48 -3.08 -11.09
C LYS A 70 -4.97 -3.31 -11.02
N THR A 71 -4.35 -3.07 -9.86
CA THR A 71 -2.92 -3.34 -9.66
C THR A 71 -2.61 -4.82 -9.84
N ARG A 72 -3.46 -5.71 -9.33
CA ARG A 72 -3.31 -7.15 -9.51
C ARG A 72 -3.36 -7.56 -10.98
N MET A 73 -4.29 -7.00 -11.77
CA MET A 73 -4.34 -7.24 -13.21
C MET A 73 -3.08 -6.72 -13.92
N ALA A 74 -2.59 -5.54 -13.55
CA ALA A 74 -1.37 -4.97 -14.12
C ALA A 74 -0.15 -5.85 -13.83
N PHE A 75 0.00 -6.34 -12.58
CA PHE A 75 1.08 -7.25 -12.21
C PHE A 75 1.00 -8.61 -12.90
N ASN A 76 -0.21 -9.16 -13.08
CA ASN A 76 -0.38 -10.42 -13.81
C ASN A 76 -0.03 -10.27 -15.29
N SER A 77 -0.29 -9.10 -15.87
CA SER A 77 -0.02 -8.81 -17.29
C SER A 77 1.45 -8.44 -17.53
N ILE A 78 2.06 -7.67 -16.61
CA ILE A 78 3.43 -7.17 -16.69
C ILE A 78 4.12 -7.43 -15.33
N PRO A 79 4.68 -8.64 -15.10
CA PRO A 79 5.16 -9.05 -13.77
C PRO A 79 6.25 -8.19 -13.15
N PHE A 80 7.16 -7.65 -13.96
CA PHE A 80 8.22 -6.78 -13.46
C PHE A 80 7.68 -5.45 -12.87
N MET A 81 6.42 -5.10 -13.15
CA MET A 81 5.78 -3.93 -12.56
C MET A 81 5.69 -4.01 -11.03
N LYS A 82 5.65 -5.23 -10.47
CA LYS A 82 5.69 -5.44 -9.01
C LYS A 82 6.99 -4.93 -8.36
N ILE A 83 8.09 -4.94 -9.11
CA ILE A 83 9.39 -4.44 -8.64
C ILE A 83 9.43 -2.91 -8.72
N LEU A 84 8.84 -2.34 -9.76
CA LEU A 84 8.86 -0.90 -10.01
C LEU A 84 7.87 -0.14 -9.12
N ALA A 85 6.68 -0.69 -8.90
CA ALA A 85 5.60 -0.08 -8.13
C ALA A 85 5.10 -1.04 -7.04
N PRO A 86 5.96 -1.44 -6.08
CA PRO A 86 5.57 -2.36 -5.02
C PRO A 86 4.47 -1.79 -4.13
N ASN A 87 3.86 -2.67 -3.33
CA ASN A 87 2.90 -2.23 -2.33
C ASN A 87 3.62 -1.57 -1.14
N TYR A 88 3.47 -0.27 -1.00
CA TYR A 88 4.17 0.53 0.00
C TYR A 88 3.51 0.55 1.38
N MET A 89 2.21 0.25 1.47
CA MET A 89 1.47 0.12 2.73
C MET A 89 1.67 -1.29 3.30
N THR A 90 2.85 -1.50 3.87
CA THR A 90 3.28 -2.79 4.42
C THR A 90 4.01 -2.59 5.75
N GLN A 91 4.01 -3.62 6.58
CA GLN A 91 4.71 -3.66 7.86
C GLN A 91 6.17 -3.20 7.70
N GLY A 92 6.60 -2.29 8.57
CA GLY A 92 7.95 -1.72 8.58
C GLY A 92 8.23 -0.69 7.47
N SER A 93 7.29 -0.43 6.56
CA SER A 93 7.46 0.57 5.51
C SER A 93 7.07 1.95 6.00
N SER A 94 8.00 2.91 5.93
CA SER A 94 7.73 4.32 6.24
C SER A 94 6.66 4.93 5.32
N TRP A 95 6.50 4.42 4.10
CA TRP A 95 5.50 4.93 3.16
C TRP A 95 4.06 4.63 3.60
N GLY A 96 3.80 3.45 4.18
CA GLY A 96 2.47 3.13 4.71
C GLY A 96 2.09 4.01 5.90
N ILE A 97 3.08 4.37 6.72
CA ILE A 97 2.91 5.33 7.81
C ILE A 97 2.71 6.74 7.26
N ALA A 98 3.48 7.13 6.24
CA ALA A 98 3.32 8.42 5.56
C ALA A 98 1.94 8.58 4.91
N ASP A 99 1.37 7.49 4.37
CA ASP A 99 0.02 7.49 3.82
C ASP A 99 -1.02 7.84 4.90
N LEU A 100 -0.91 7.21 6.08
CA LEU A 100 -1.78 7.46 7.22
C LEU A 100 -1.59 8.87 7.80
N SER A 101 -0.35 9.36 7.87
CA SER A 101 -0.04 10.68 8.45
C SER A 101 -0.58 11.85 7.64
N ARG A 102 -1.11 11.63 6.43
CA ARG A 102 -1.82 12.66 5.66
C ARG A 102 -3.17 13.05 6.27
N TYR A 103 -3.75 12.18 7.10
CA TYR A 103 -5.11 12.36 7.64
C TYR A 103 -5.14 12.48 9.16
N ILE A 104 -4.10 12.03 9.87
CA ILE A 104 -3.96 12.13 11.32
C ILE A 104 -2.52 12.46 11.70
N ASP A 105 -2.33 13.24 12.77
CA ASP A 105 -1.00 13.47 13.32
C ASP A 105 -0.49 12.19 13.99
N MET A 106 0.70 11.75 13.62
CA MET A 106 1.25 10.47 14.07
C MET A 106 2.54 10.61 14.87
N ALA A 107 2.62 9.85 15.96
CA ALA A 107 3.85 9.67 16.72
C ALA A 107 4.58 8.39 16.29
N PHE A 108 5.91 8.47 16.23
CA PHE A 108 6.75 7.31 15.97
C PHE A 108 6.60 6.28 17.10
N VAL A 109 6.52 5.00 16.71
CA VAL A 109 6.42 3.87 17.64
C VAL A 109 7.72 3.08 17.56
N PRO A 110 8.64 3.21 18.54
CA PRO A 110 9.82 2.38 18.60
C PRO A 110 9.43 0.92 18.87
N ASP A 111 10.22 -0.02 18.34
CA ASP A 111 10.05 -1.46 18.56
C ASP A 111 8.64 -1.99 18.20
N SER A 112 8.13 -1.55 17.04
CA SER A 112 6.81 -1.94 16.52
C SER A 112 6.62 -3.45 16.36
N GLN A 113 7.72 -4.19 16.19
CA GLN A 113 7.72 -5.63 15.95
C GLN A 113 7.13 -6.44 17.11
N ARG A 114 7.49 -6.09 18.36
CA ARG A 114 6.96 -6.76 19.56
C ARG A 114 5.44 -6.68 19.63
N TYR A 115 4.87 -5.54 19.26
CA TYR A 115 3.42 -5.33 19.26
C TYR A 115 2.73 -6.16 18.18
N ILE A 116 3.38 -6.32 17.02
CA ILE A 116 2.86 -7.13 15.92
C ILE A 116 2.83 -8.62 16.29
N GLU A 117 3.80 -9.11 17.05
CA GLU A 117 3.83 -10.49 17.54
C GLU A 117 2.73 -10.75 18.59
N ASP A 118 2.39 -9.75 19.40
CA ASP A 118 1.34 -9.81 20.41
C ASP A 118 -0.07 -9.49 19.87
N LYS A 119 -0.22 -9.22 18.56
CA LYS A 119 -1.46 -8.67 17.97
C LYS A 119 -2.72 -9.50 18.22
N CYS A 120 -2.58 -10.82 18.35
CA CYS A 120 -3.73 -11.72 18.55
C CYS A 120 -4.39 -11.55 19.94
N ASN A 121 -3.70 -10.90 20.88
CA ASN A 121 -4.23 -10.58 22.21
C ASN A 121 -4.87 -9.18 22.28
N TRP A 122 -4.93 -8.46 21.18
CA TRP A 122 -5.43 -7.09 21.14
C TRP A 122 -6.93 -7.05 20.87
N GLU A 123 -7.59 -6.01 21.37
CA GLU A 123 -8.99 -5.78 21.09
C GLU A 123 -9.14 -5.22 19.66
N ALA A 124 -10.06 -5.80 18.88
CA ALA A 124 -10.42 -5.29 17.58
C ALA A 124 -11.56 -4.28 17.71
N ILE A 125 -11.24 -3.00 17.51
CA ILE A 125 -12.22 -1.89 17.53
C ILE A 125 -12.97 -1.76 16.20
N ASP A 126 -12.40 -2.30 15.11
CA ASP A 126 -13.08 -2.42 13.82
C ASP A 126 -12.66 -3.72 13.10
N LYS A 127 -13.63 -4.37 12.44
CA LYS A 127 -13.43 -5.62 11.69
C LYS A 127 -13.94 -5.47 10.27
N GLY A 128 -13.04 -5.14 9.35
CA GLY A 128 -13.33 -5.07 7.93
C GLY A 128 -12.96 -6.35 7.17
N SER A 129 -13.39 -6.42 5.91
CA SER A 129 -13.01 -7.50 4.99
C SER A 129 -11.57 -7.38 4.46
N VAL A 130 -11.02 -6.17 4.48
CA VAL A 130 -9.68 -5.83 3.95
C VAL A 130 -8.63 -5.79 5.06
N TYR A 131 -8.98 -5.24 6.22
CA TYR A 131 -8.13 -5.07 7.38
C TYR A 131 -8.98 -5.06 8.65
N HIS A 132 -8.35 -5.32 9.79
CA HIS A 132 -8.91 -5.00 11.11
C HIS A 132 -8.15 -3.81 11.70
N VAL A 133 -8.83 -3.03 12.56
CA VAL A 133 -8.17 -2.05 13.41
C VAL A 133 -8.17 -2.58 14.83
N LEU A 134 -6.98 -2.79 15.38
CA LEU A 134 -6.77 -3.24 16.74
C LEU A 134 -6.33 -2.07 17.62
N LYS A 135 -6.64 -2.15 18.90
CA LYS A 135 -6.22 -1.16 19.90
C LYS A 135 -5.67 -1.85 21.14
N LYS A 136 -4.62 -1.26 21.69
CA LYS A 136 -4.10 -1.55 23.03
C LYS A 136 -3.59 -0.25 23.64
N ASP A 137 -4.19 0.17 24.74
CA ASP A 137 -3.97 1.48 25.35
C ASP A 137 -4.15 2.62 24.31
N ASN A 138 -3.11 3.40 24.03
CA ASN A 138 -3.13 4.50 23.05
C ASN A 138 -2.41 4.13 21.73
N LEU A 139 -2.23 2.83 21.47
CA LEU A 139 -1.58 2.30 20.27
C LEU A 139 -2.61 1.59 19.38
N TYR A 140 -2.69 2.02 18.13
CA TYR A 140 -3.54 1.43 17.11
C TYR A 140 -2.71 0.58 16.15
N MET A 141 -3.30 -0.51 15.68
CA MET A 141 -2.70 -1.35 14.65
C MET A 141 -3.67 -1.53 13.49
N VAL A 142 -3.21 -1.22 12.28
CA VAL A 142 -3.86 -1.62 11.04
C VAL A 142 -3.36 -3.01 10.69
N ASP A 143 -4.19 -4.04 10.92
CA ASP A 143 -3.82 -5.43 10.67
C ASP A 143 -4.38 -5.92 9.32
N PHE A 144 -3.50 -6.01 8.33
CA PHE A 144 -3.80 -6.63 7.04
C PHE A 144 -3.65 -8.16 7.06
N ASN A 145 -3.07 -8.71 8.12
CA ASN A 145 -2.86 -10.14 8.31
C ASN A 145 -3.73 -10.71 9.44
N TYR A 146 -4.94 -10.16 9.62
CA TYR A 146 -5.87 -10.54 10.69
C TYR A 146 -6.29 -12.02 10.70
N ARG A 147 -6.08 -12.73 9.58
CA ARG A 147 -6.37 -14.17 9.46
C ARG A 147 -5.32 -15.05 10.11
N SER A 148 -4.17 -14.51 10.51
CA SER A 148 -3.08 -15.28 11.12
C SER A 148 -3.32 -15.66 12.58
N CYS A 149 -4.36 -15.12 13.22
CA CYS A 149 -4.68 -15.34 14.63
C CYS A 149 -5.70 -16.47 14.86
N GLY A 150 -5.69 -17.49 13.99
CA GLY A 150 -6.62 -18.63 14.01
C GLY A 150 -5.93 -19.96 14.21
#